data_AF-A0A7Y4S034-F1
#
_entry.id   AF-A0A7Y4S034-F1
#
_cell.length_a   1.000
_cell.length_b   1.000
_cell.length_c   1.000
_cell.angle_alpha   90.00
_cell.angle_beta   90.00
_cell.angle_gamma   90.00
#
_symmetry.space_group_name_H-M   'P 1'
#
loop_
_entity.id
_entity.type
_entity.pdbx_description
1 polymer ?
#
loop_
_entity_poly.entity_id
_entity_poly.type
_entity_poly.pdbx_seq_one_letter_code
_entity_poly.pdbx_strand_id
1 'polypeptide(L)'
;MQLGEQFNETERSNGKSVTVIPDALKDATIIEAKDVKYLSNSDQFRGYLATDKPIQLYVSPNTKISSPLYDLIINKSQGSIQVFDPITKSLTEWKP
;
A
#
# COMPACT_ATOMS: atom_id res chain seq x y z
N MET A 1 -15.92 21.81 3.30
CA MET A 1 -15.77 20.41 3.74
C MET A 1 -15.96 19.55 2.51
N GLN A 2 -14.86 19.12 1.88
CA GLN A 2 -14.93 18.33 0.65
C GLN A 2 -15.14 16.87 1.08
N LEU A 3 -16.31 16.34 0.74
CA LEU A 3 -16.69 14.94 0.98
C LEU A 3 -15.73 14.05 0.19
N GLY A 4 -15.13 13.07 0.88
CA GLY A 4 -14.13 12.17 0.31
C GLY A 4 -14.65 11.48 -0.95
N GLU A 5 -13.93 11.68 -2.05
CA GLU A 5 -14.15 10.93 -3.27
C GLU A 5 -13.88 9.44 -2.96
N GLN A 6 -14.91 8.60 -3.08
CA GLN A 6 -14.71 7.15 -3.11
C GLN A 6 -14.10 6.80 -4.46
N PHE A 7 -12.78 6.58 -4.47
CA PHE A 7 -12.08 6.12 -5.66
C PHE A 7 -12.31 4.63 -5.83
N ASN A 8 -13.36 4.27 -6.57
CA ASN A 8 -13.59 2.92 -7.04
C ASN A 8 -12.93 2.75 -8.41
N GLU A 9 -11.62 2.47 -8.44
CA GLU A 9 -10.96 2.04 -9.68
C GLU A 9 -11.04 0.51 -9.78
N THR A 10 -11.58 0.01 -10.90
CA THR A 10 -11.63 -1.42 -11.19
C THR A 10 -10.48 -1.76 -12.10
N GLU A 11 -9.42 -2.33 -11.53
CA GLU A 11 -8.21 -2.67 -12.26
C GLU A 11 -8.18 -4.15 -12.65
N ARG A 12 -7.59 -4.46 -13.82
CA ARG A 12 -7.46 -5.84 -14.28
C ARG A 12 -6.11 -6.40 -13.83
N SER A 13 -6.11 -7.32 -12.87
CA SER A 13 -4.93 -8.14 -12.52
C SER A 13 -5.16 -9.58 -12.94
N ASN A 14 -4.29 -10.15 -13.78
CA ASN A 14 -4.39 -11.54 -14.28
C ASN A 14 -5.77 -11.91 -14.86
N GLY A 15 -6.41 -10.98 -15.56
CA GLY A 15 -7.74 -11.21 -16.16
C GLY A 15 -8.93 -11.07 -15.20
N LYS A 16 -8.69 -10.86 -13.89
CA LYS A 16 -9.73 -10.59 -12.89
C LYS A 16 -9.85 -9.09 -12.63
N SER A 17 -11.09 -8.62 -12.50
CA SER A 17 -11.39 -7.28 -11.99
C SER A 17 -11.15 -7.25 -10.48
N VAL A 18 -10.30 -6.34 -10.03
CA VAL A 18 -10.04 -6.07 -8.61
C VAL A 18 -10.53 -4.66 -8.33
N THR A 19 -11.57 -4.52 -7.50
CA THR A 19 -11.92 -3.22 -6.94
C THR A 19 -10.90 -2.88 -5.87
N VAL A 20 -10.12 -1.84 -6.10
CA VAL A 20 -9.12 -1.36 -5.15
C VAL A 20 -9.66 -0.16 -4.40
N ILE A 21 -9.78 -0.30 -3.07
CA ILE A 21 -10.16 0.79 -2.17
C ILE A 21 -8.94 1.04 -1.30
N PRO A 22 -8.19 2.13 -1.51
CA PRO A 22 -7.10 2.50 -0.62
C PRO A 22 -7.65 3.04 0.70
N ASP A 23 -6.88 2.91 1.78
CA ASP A 23 -7.26 3.53 3.06
C ASP A 23 -7.33 5.05 2.96
N ALA A 24 -6.45 5.65 2.15
CA ALA A 24 -6.54 7.06 1.76
C ALA A 24 -5.84 7.34 0.42
N LEU A 25 -6.18 8.48 -0.18
CA LEU A 25 -5.49 9.06 -1.32
C LEU A 25 -5.08 10.49 -0.97
N LYS A 26 -3.81 10.82 -1.19
CA LYS A 26 -3.28 12.17 -0.97
C LYS A 26 -2.42 12.56 -2.17
N ASP A 27 -2.82 13.61 -2.89
CA ASP A 27 -2.06 14.13 -4.03
C ASP A 27 -1.63 13.03 -5.02
N ALA A 28 -2.58 12.15 -5.38
CA ALA A 28 -2.39 10.96 -6.22
C ALA A 28 -1.49 9.84 -5.64
N THR A 29 -1.07 9.92 -4.38
CA THR A 29 -0.40 8.82 -3.65
C THR A 29 -1.42 7.98 -2.92
N ILE A 30 -1.39 6.66 -3.17
CA ILE A 30 -2.15 5.66 -2.44
C ILE A 30 -1.51 5.51 -1.06
N ILE A 31 -2.33 5.62 -0.02
CA ILE A 31 -1.93 5.34 1.36
C ILE A 31 -2.63 4.05 1.79
N GLU A 32 -1.85 3.10 2.28
CA GLU A 32 -2.32 1.80 2.77
C GLU A 32 -1.68 1.50 4.12
N ALA A 33 -2.48 1.04 5.09
CA ALA A 33 -1.99 0.64 6.41
C ALA A 33 -2.34 -0.83 6.70
N LYS A 34 -1.35 -1.61 7.16
CA LYS A 34 -1.55 -3.03 7.50
C LYS A 34 -0.96 -3.36 8.87
N ASP A 35 -1.78 -4.00 9.70
CA ASP A 35 -1.36 -4.57 10.98
C ASP A 35 -1.45 -6.11 10.92
N VAL A 36 -0.48 -6.73 10.24
CA VAL A 36 -0.39 -8.18 10.09
C VAL A 36 1.05 -8.67 10.22
N LYS A 37 1.25 -9.89 10.72
CA LYS A 37 2.59 -10.47 10.92
C LYS A 37 3.32 -10.77 9.60
N TYR A 38 2.60 -11.20 8.57
CA TYR A 38 3.16 -11.54 7.25
C TYR A 38 2.33 -10.85 6.17
N LEU A 39 2.99 -10.05 5.33
CA LEU A 39 2.35 -9.32 4.25
C LEU A 39 3.00 -9.70 2.91
N SER A 40 2.18 -10.16 1.98
CA SER A 40 2.60 -10.63 0.67
C SER A 40 1.98 -9.82 -0.46
N ASN A 41 2.52 -9.99 -1.67
CA ASN A 41 2.00 -9.34 -2.86
C ASN A 41 0.59 -9.88 -3.18
N SER A 42 -0.44 -9.17 -2.74
CA SER A 42 -1.86 -9.49 -2.93
C SER A 42 -2.40 -8.95 -4.24
N ASP A 43 -3.60 -9.39 -4.64
CA ASP A 43 -4.31 -8.82 -5.80
C ASP A 43 -4.58 -7.32 -5.62
N GLN A 44 -4.81 -6.86 -4.39
CA GLN A 44 -5.01 -5.45 -4.05
C GLN A 44 -3.78 -4.60 -4.41
N PHE A 45 -2.57 -5.02 -4.01
CA PHE A 45 -1.34 -4.30 -4.35
C PHE A 45 -1.03 -4.30 -5.85
N ARG A 46 -1.36 -5.40 -6.55
CA ARG A 46 -1.26 -5.44 -8.01
C ARG A 46 -2.27 -4.51 -8.69
N GLY A 47 -3.48 -4.41 -8.14
CA GLY A 47 -4.47 -3.45 -8.59
C GLY A 47 -3.98 -2.01 -8.39
N TYR A 48 -3.43 -1.67 -7.21
CA TYR A 48 -2.83 -0.35 -6.98
C TYR A 48 -1.72 -0.04 -7.98
N LEU A 49 -0.83 -0.98 -8.27
CA LEU A 49 0.23 -0.78 -9.26
C LEU A 49 -0.32 -0.43 -10.64
N ALA A 50 -1.45 -1.01 -11.05
CA ALA A 50 -2.06 -0.73 -12.36
C ALA A 50 -2.61 0.70 -12.51
N THR A 51 -2.77 1.42 -11.39
CA THR A 51 -3.22 2.83 -11.39
C THR A 51 -2.10 3.83 -11.70
N ASP A 52 -0.84 3.35 -11.83
CA ASP A 52 0.39 4.16 -11.97
C ASP A 52 0.58 5.21 -10.86
N LYS A 53 -0.05 5.01 -9.69
CA LYS A 53 0.07 5.85 -8.51
C LYS A 53 1.14 5.30 -7.54
N PRO A 54 1.93 6.16 -6.88
CA PRO A 54 2.82 5.74 -5.81
C PRO A 54 2.07 5.13 -4.64
N ILE A 55 2.66 4.11 -4.01
CA ILE A 55 2.09 3.40 -2.85
C ILE A 55 2.90 3.73 -1.60
N GLN A 56 2.30 4.46 -0.66
CA GLN A 56 2.81 4.66 0.69
C GLN A 56 2.23 3.58 1.61
N LEU A 57 3.05 2.61 2.00
CA LEU A 57 2.64 1.52 2.90
C LEU A 57 3.09 1.79 4.34
N TYR A 58 2.15 1.75 5.27
CA TYR A 58 2.41 1.75 6.71
C TYR A 58 2.22 0.35 7.28
N VAL A 59 3.18 -0.14 8.05
CA VAL A 59 3.11 -1.47 8.69
C VAL A 59 3.41 -1.43 10.18
N SER A 60 2.94 -2.46 10.89
CA SER A 60 3.32 -2.68 12.29
C SER A 60 4.81 -3.05 12.44
N PRO A 61 5.44 -2.83 13.61
CA PRO A 61 6.85 -3.15 13.84
C PRO A 61 7.23 -4.62 13.62
N ASN A 62 6.25 -5.53 13.75
CA ASN A 62 6.48 -6.97 13.64
C ASN A 62 6.09 -7.55 12.27
N THR A 63 5.74 -6.69 11.31
CA THR A 63 5.35 -7.12 9.96
C THR A 63 6.56 -7.55 9.14
N LYS A 64 6.49 -8.76 8.60
CA LYS A 64 7.44 -9.27 7.60
C LYS A 64 6.86 -9.13 6.21
N ILE A 65 7.58 -8.46 5.32
CA ILE A 65 7.17 -8.18 3.95
C ILE A 65 7.88 -9.14 3.00
N SER A 66 7.11 -9.78 2.12
CA SER A 66 7.68 -10.66 1.09
C SER A 66 8.51 -9.84 0.07
N SER A 67 9.61 -10.40 -0.45
CA SER A 67 10.42 -9.74 -1.48
C SER A 67 9.62 -9.27 -2.72
N PRO A 68 8.63 -10.03 -3.24
CA PRO A 68 7.80 -9.56 -4.34
C PRO A 68 6.94 -8.33 -4.02
N LEU A 69 6.51 -8.15 -2.77
CA LEU A 69 5.78 -6.95 -2.36
C LEU A 69 6.73 -5.76 -2.17
N TYR A 70 7.89 -6.00 -1.57
CA TYR A 70 8.93 -4.98 -1.44
C TYR A 70 9.34 -4.40 -2.80
N ASP A 71 9.63 -5.26 -3.77
CA ASP A 71 9.98 -4.86 -5.14
C ASP A 71 8.85 -4.07 -5.81
N LEU A 72 7.60 -4.52 -5.64
CA LEU A 72 6.44 -3.80 -6.17
C LEU A 72 6.35 -2.38 -5.61
N ILE A 73 6.50 -2.21 -4.29
CA ILE A 73 6.35 -0.91 -3.66
C ILE A 73 7.53 0.00 -4.04
N ILE A 74 8.75 -0.44 -3.76
CA ILE A 74 9.95 0.41 -3.86
C ILE A 74 10.36 0.64 -5.32
N ASN A 75 10.37 -0.41 -6.14
CA ASN A 75 10.97 -0.33 -7.48
C ASN A 75 9.94 -0.08 -8.59
N LYS A 76 8.70 -0.54 -8.43
CA LYS A 76 7.67 -0.45 -9.49
C LYS A 76 6.71 0.70 -9.28
N SER A 77 6.20 0.88 -8.06
CA SER A 77 5.28 1.99 -7.76
C SER A 77 6.00 3.30 -7.42
N GLN A 78 7.32 3.28 -7.21
CA GLN A 78 8.08 4.44 -6.70
C GLN A 78 7.56 4.93 -5.34
N GLY A 79 7.03 4.00 -4.55
CA GLY A 79 6.44 4.24 -3.25
C GLY A 79 7.44 4.14 -2.09
N SER A 80 6.93 4.04 -0.87
CA SER A 80 7.77 3.81 0.30
C SER A 80 7.08 2.94 1.35
N ILE A 81 7.87 2.37 2.25
CA ILE A 81 7.39 1.53 3.35
C ILE A 81 7.87 2.13 4.66
N GLN A 82 6.94 2.43 5.56
CA GLN A 82 7.21 2.96 6.88
C GLN A 82 6.64 2.03 7.96
N VAL A 83 7.39 1.86 9.04
CA VAL A 83 6.91 1.23 10.26
C VAL A 83 6.26 2.31 11.11
N PHE A 84 4.99 2.09 11.48
CA PHE A 84 4.30 2.90 12.47
C PHE A 84 4.26 2.15 13.80
N ASP A 85 4.90 2.70 14.83
CA ASP A 85 4.78 2.19 16.20
C ASP A 85 3.65 2.94 16.94
N PRO A 86 2.53 2.27 17.27
CA PRO A 86 1.41 2.92 17.92
C PRO A 86 1.70 3.32 19.38
N ILE A 87 2.70 2.70 20.03
CA ILE A 87 3.08 3.00 21.41
C ILE A 87 3.83 4.33 21.47
N THR A 88 4.86 4.47 20.62
CA THR A 88 5.69 5.68 20.57
C THR A 88 5.14 6.75 19.64
N LYS A 89 4.12 6.42 18.83
CA LYS A 89 3.57 7.25 17.74
C LYS A 89 4.64 7.75 16.78
N SER A 90 5.62 6.89 16.50
CA SER A 90 6.74 7.21 15.62
C SER A 90 6.60 6.53 14.26
N LEU A 91 7.20 7.16 13.25
CA LEU A 91 7.34 6.63 11.91
C LEU A 91 8.83 6.45 11.62
N THR A 92 9.20 5.24 11.22
CA THR A 92 10.57 4.93 10.78
C THR A 92 10.54 4.22 9.43
N GLU A 93 11.62 4.34 8.67
CA GLU A 93 11.77 3.56 7.44
C GLU A 93 11.80 2.06 7.76
N TRP A 94 11.04 1.27 6.99
CA TRP A 94 11.11 -0.18 7.08
C TRP A 94 12.40 -0.68 6.39
N LYS A 95 13.12 -1.60 7.05
CA LYS A 95 14.36 -2.17 6.53
C LYS A 95 14.19 -3.67 6.26
N PRO A 96 14.69 -4.17 5.12
CA PRO A 96 14.62 -5.59 4.76
C PRO A 96 15.47 -6.51 5.66
#